data_AF-A0A962JKL5-F1
#
_entry.id   AF-A0A962JKL5-F1
#
_cell.length_a   1.000
_cell.length_b   1.000
_cell.length_c   1.000
_cell.angle_alpha   90.00
_cell.angle_beta   90.00
_cell.angle_gamma   90.00
#
_symmetry.space_group_name_H-M   'P 1'
#
loop_
_entity.id
_entity.type
_entity.pdbx_description
1 polymer ?
#
loop_
_entity_poly.entity_id
_entity_poly.type
_entity_poly.pdbx_seq_one_letter_code
_entity_poly.pdbx_strand_id
1 'polypeptide(L)'
;MQFKPVGNRIQLVAYRGYDQEKRRAIVKVLGSIDAYSLDIPQTLLEVLSDEEKAEVESFIADTRAKNKKQSDTFSVQYVASNLDRVANLMLDGVDDYELNEQWGVEVWAALEKMQKALKRAGYTRPKREAKPKKTEDTQAKLELC
;
A
#
# COMPACT_ATOMS: atom_id res chain seq x y z
N MET A 1 3.04 -12.35 26.14
CA MET A 1 3.84 -13.00 25.07
C MET A 1 4.77 -11.97 24.41
N GLN A 2 5.84 -12.40 23.74
CA GLN A 2 6.71 -11.54 22.92
C GLN A 2 6.66 -11.98 21.45
N PHE A 3 6.59 -11.00 20.55
CA PHE A 3 6.61 -11.19 19.10
C PHE A 3 7.94 -10.67 18.55
N LYS A 4 8.75 -11.54 17.96
CA LYS A 4 10.06 -11.16 17.42
C LYS A 4 10.11 -11.36 15.90
N PRO A 5 10.28 -10.29 15.10
CA PRO A 5 10.49 -10.44 13.67
C PRO A 5 11.87 -11.06 13.41
N VAL A 6 11.90 -12.13 12.61
CA VAL A 6 13.11 -12.84 12.17
C VAL A 6 12.97 -13.12 10.68
N GLY A 7 13.60 -12.28 9.85
CA GLY A 7 13.43 -12.32 8.40
C GLY A 7 11.95 -12.13 8.01
N ASN A 8 11.41 -13.08 7.26
CA ASN A 8 10.01 -13.07 6.79
C ASN A 8 9.04 -13.73 7.77
N ARG A 9 9.47 -14.04 9.00
CA ARG A 9 8.62 -14.72 9.99
C ARG A 9 8.60 -13.95 11.30
N ILE A 10 7.55 -14.14 12.07
CA ILE A 10 7.39 -13.57 13.41
C ILE A 10 7.40 -14.75 14.39
N GLN A 11 8.41 -14.79 15.25
CA GLN A 11 8.52 -15.81 16.29
C GLN A 11 7.67 -15.43 17.50
N LEU A 12 6.90 -16.39 17.99
CA LEU A 12 6.11 -16.28 19.20
C LEU A 12 6.92 -16.84 20.36
N VAL A 13 7.28 -15.97 21.29
CA VAL A 13 8.11 -16.30 22.44
C VAL A 13 7.30 -16.09 23.70
N ALA A 14 7.06 -17.16 24.43
CA ALA A 14 6.31 -17.12 25.68
C ALA A 14 7.25 -17.17 26.89
N TYR A 15 6.95 -16.33 27.86
CA TYR A 15 7.62 -16.36 29.16
C TYR A 15 7.02 -17.50 30.00
N ARG A 16 7.88 -18.35 30.56
CA ARG A 16 7.50 -19.52 31.37
C ARG A 16 8.02 -19.45 32.81
N GLY A 17 8.51 -18.28 33.24
CA GLY A 17 8.98 -18.05 34.61
C GLY A 17 10.44 -17.59 34.66
N TYR A 18 10.96 -17.46 35.88
CA TYR A 18 12.33 -17.03 36.15
C TYR A 18 13.12 -18.18 36.78
N ASP A 19 14.23 -18.55 36.16
CA ASP A 19 15.17 -19.52 36.71
C ASP A 19 16.05 -18.82 37.75
N GLN A 20 15.81 -19.09 39.03
CA GLN A 20 16.57 -18.48 40.13
C GLN A 20 18.01 -18.99 40.24
N GLU A 21 18.31 -20.22 39.79
CA GLU A 21 19.67 -20.74 39.79
C GLU A 21 20.52 -20.07 38.71
N LYS A 22 19.97 -19.92 37.50
CA LYS A 22 20.68 -19.30 36.37
C LYS A 22 20.46 -17.80 36.28
N ARG A 23 19.71 -17.21 37.22
CA ARG A 23 19.32 -15.79 37.28
C ARG A 23 18.83 -15.24 35.93
N ARG A 24 17.99 -16.01 35.23
CA ARG A 24 17.51 -15.63 33.88
C ARG A 24 16.06 -16.01 33.65
N ALA A 25 15.38 -15.21 32.82
CA ALA A 25 14.04 -15.51 32.34
C ALA A 25 14.03 -16.79 31.49
N ILE A 26 13.11 -17.72 31.79
CA ILE A 26 12.82 -18.87 30.96
C ILE A 26 11.86 -18.42 29.86
N VAL A 27 12.40 -18.24 28.66
CA VAL A 27 11.64 -17.93 27.46
C VAL A 27 11.65 -19.14 26.52
N LYS A 28 10.48 -19.58 26.08
CA LYS A 28 10.33 -20.68 25.13
C LYS A 28 9.73 -20.15 23.83
N VAL A 29 10.37 -20.46 22.72
CA VAL A 29 9.80 -20.22 21.39
C VAL A 29 8.72 -21.28 21.16
N LEU A 30 7.48 -20.84 20.96
CA LEU A 30 6.34 -21.72 20.73
C LEU A 30 6.18 -22.05 19.24
N GLY A 31 6.57 -21.12 18.37
CA GLY A 31 6.55 -21.31 16.93
C GLY A 31 6.77 -20.00 16.20
N SER A 32 6.43 -19.98 14.91
CA SER A 32 6.54 -18.79 14.08
C SER A 32 5.38 -18.69 13.09
N ILE A 33 4.85 -17.48 12.95
CA ILE A 33 3.89 -17.12 11.91
C ILE A 33 4.62 -16.45 10.74
N ASP A 34 4.05 -16.53 9.56
CA ASP A 34 4.57 -15.79 8.40
C ASP A 34 4.23 -14.30 8.53
N ALA A 35 5.18 -13.42 8.20
CA ALA A 35 5.06 -11.99 8.45
C ALA A 35 4.11 -11.28 7.46
N TYR A 36 3.78 -11.92 6.32
CA TYR A 36 2.95 -11.33 5.27
C TYR A 36 1.50 -11.80 5.36
N SER A 37 1.30 -13.12 5.36
CA SER A 37 -0.03 -13.74 5.50
C SER A 37 -0.61 -13.53 6.90
N LEU A 38 0.26 -13.52 7.92
CA LEU A 38 -0.12 -13.49 9.34
C LEU A 38 -1.03 -14.67 9.71
N ASP A 39 -0.95 -15.77 8.98
CA ASP A 39 -1.73 -16.98 9.26
C ASP A 39 -1.09 -17.76 10.41
N ILE A 40 -1.93 -18.21 11.35
CA ILE A 40 -1.50 -19.02 12.49
C ILE A 40 -1.55 -20.49 12.07
N PRO A 41 -0.43 -21.22 12.07
CA PRO A 41 -0.44 -22.65 11.79
C PRO A 41 -1.29 -23.40 12.81
N GLN A 42 -2.04 -24.42 12.37
CA GLN A 42 -2.86 -25.26 13.26
C GLN A 42 -2.04 -25.87 14.40
N THR A 43 -0.81 -26.32 14.10
CA THR A 43 0.14 -26.87 15.07
C THR A 43 0.53 -25.88 16.16
N LEU A 44 0.44 -24.58 15.89
CA LEU A 44 0.72 -23.53 16.87
C LEU A 44 -0.52 -23.27 17.74
N LEU A 45 -1.73 -23.34 17.17
CA LEU A 45 -2.98 -23.20 17.92
C LEU A 45 -3.16 -24.29 19.00
N GLU A 46 -2.65 -25.50 18.73
CA GLU A 46 -2.70 -26.63 19.68
C GLU A 46 -1.78 -26.46 20.89
N VAL A 47 -0.73 -25.62 20.77
CA VAL A 47 0.29 -25.42 21.82
C VAL A 47 -0.01 -24.17 22.68
N LEU A 48 -0.78 -23.22 22.15
CA LEU A 48 -1.11 -21.96 22.81
C LEU A 48 -2.24 -22.13 23.83
N SER A 49 -2.11 -21.50 25.00
CA SER A 49 -3.26 -21.31 25.90
C SER A 49 -4.29 -20.34 25.30
N ASP A 50 -5.48 -20.28 25.88
CA ASP A 50 -6.54 -19.39 25.36
C ASP A 50 -6.17 -17.90 25.54
N GLU A 51 -5.47 -17.55 26.61
CA GLU A 51 -4.92 -16.19 26.80
C GLU A 51 -3.84 -15.88 25.75
N GLU A 52 -2.98 -16.85 25.46
CA GLU A 52 -1.92 -16.71 24.45
C GLU A 52 -2.51 -16.56 23.04
N LYS A 53 -3.57 -17.29 22.71
CA LYS A 53 -4.30 -17.13 21.44
C LYS A 53 -4.88 -15.71 21.32
N ALA A 54 -5.53 -15.21 22.37
CA ALA A 54 -6.08 -13.85 22.38
C ALA A 54 -5.00 -12.77 22.17
N GLU A 55 -3.82 -12.95 22.78
CA GLU A 55 -2.68 -12.03 22.53
C GLU A 55 -2.19 -12.08 21.08
N VAL A 56 -2.11 -13.27 20.46
CA VAL A 56 -1.70 -13.44 19.07
C VAL A 56 -2.72 -12.82 18.11
N GLU A 57 -4.01 -13.05 18.34
CA GLU A 57 -5.09 -12.47 17.55
C GLU A 57 -5.07 -10.94 17.61
N SER A 58 -4.88 -10.36 18.81
CA SER A 58 -4.73 -8.92 19.01
C SER A 58 -3.53 -8.36 18.23
N PHE A 59 -2.37 -9.03 18.32
CA PHE A 59 -1.18 -8.66 17.56
C PHE A 59 -1.39 -8.69 16.05
N ILE A 60 -2.08 -9.71 15.52
CA ILE A 60 -2.40 -9.83 14.10
C ILE A 60 -3.34 -8.71 13.67
N ALA A 61 -4.38 -8.42 14.45
CA ALA A 61 -5.33 -7.34 14.17
C ALA A 61 -4.62 -5.98 14.11
N ASP A 62 -3.76 -5.68 15.08
CA ASP A 62 -2.95 -4.46 15.13
C ASP A 62 -2.00 -4.36 13.94
N THR A 63 -1.35 -5.48 13.58
CA THR A 63 -0.42 -5.53 12.45
C THR A 63 -1.14 -5.31 11.13
N ARG A 64 -2.31 -5.94 10.92
CA ARG A 64 -3.17 -5.71 9.75
C ARG A 64 -3.63 -4.26 9.67
N ALA A 65 -4.02 -3.66 10.79
CA ALA A 65 -4.41 -2.25 10.83
C ALA A 65 -3.24 -1.31 10.47
N LYS A 66 -2.03 -1.58 10.98
CA LYS A 66 -0.81 -0.82 10.63
C LYS A 66 -0.46 -0.97 9.16
N ASN A 67 -0.45 -2.18 8.63
CA ASN A 67 -0.17 -2.46 7.23
C ASN A 67 -1.19 -1.77 6.32
N LYS A 68 -2.48 -1.84 6.68
CA LYS A 68 -3.54 -1.13 5.97
C LYS A 68 -3.32 0.38 5.98
N LYS A 69 -3.05 0.97 7.14
CA LYS A 69 -2.77 2.41 7.26
C LYS A 69 -1.58 2.82 6.39
N GLN A 70 -0.51 2.02 6.38
CA GLN A 70 0.66 2.29 5.56
C GLN A 70 0.36 2.19 4.06
N SER A 71 -0.38 1.16 3.63
CA SER A 71 -0.85 1.01 2.24
C SER A 71 -1.73 2.18 1.82
N ASP A 72 -2.69 2.58 2.66
CA ASP A 72 -3.58 3.71 2.40
C ASP A 72 -2.76 5.03 2.34
N THR A 73 -1.75 5.19 3.20
CA THR A 73 -0.83 6.35 3.17
C THR A 73 -0.08 6.44 1.84
N PHE A 74 0.52 5.34 1.38
CA PHE A 74 1.22 5.32 0.09
C PHE A 74 0.28 5.56 -1.09
N SER A 75 -0.93 5.01 -1.03
CA SER A 75 -1.95 5.23 -2.06
C SER A 75 -2.27 6.72 -2.21
N VAL A 76 -2.45 7.44 -1.09
CA VAL A 76 -2.70 8.89 -1.11
C VAL A 76 -1.47 9.66 -1.59
N GLN A 77 -0.28 9.32 -1.08
CA GLN A 77 0.95 10.06 -1.37
C GLN A 77 1.37 9.96 -2.85
N TYR A 78 1.20 8.79 -3.47
CA TYR A 78 1.72 8.49 -4.80
C TYR A 78 0.65 8.42 -5.89
N VAL A 79 -0.60 8.76 -5.59
CA VAL A 79 -1.69 8.68 -6.58
C VAL A 79 -1.39 9.48 -7.86
N ALA A 80 -0.86 10.70 -7.73
CA ALA A 80 -0.57 11.57 -8.87
C ALA A 80 0.57 11.01 -9.73
N SER A 81 1.67 10.60 -9.11
CA SER A 81 2.82 10.02 -9.83
C SER A 81 2.48 8.68 -10.49
N ASN A 82 1.62 7.87 -9.86
CA ASN A 82 1.17 6.61 -10.44
C ASN A 82 0.27 6.83 -11.66
N LEU A 83 -0.66 7.80 -11.59
CA LEU A 83 -1.50 8.16 -12.75
C LEU A 83 -0.66 8.67 -13.92
N ASP A 84 0.33 9.52 -13.66
CA ASP A 84 1.24 10.04 -14.68
C ASP A 84 2.08 8.92 -15.32
N ARG A 85 2.67 8.04 -14.48
CA ARG A 85 3.43 6.88 -14.95
C ARG A 85 2.60 5.95 -15.83
N VAL A 86 1.37 5.63 -15.41
CA VAL A 86 0.46 4.77 -16.20
C VAL A 86 0.09 5.43 -17.51
N ALA A 87 -0.19 6.74 -17.51
CA ALA A 87 -0.48 7.48 -18.74
C ALA A 87 0.70 7.44 -19.73
N ASN A 88 1.94 7.58 -19.25
CA ASN A 88 3.13 7.47 -20.10
C ASN A 88 3.27 6.05 -20.68
N LEU A 89 3.10 5.00 -19.87
CA LEU A 89 3.15 3.61 -20.35
C LEU A 89 2.09 3.31 -21.44
N MET A 90 0.90 3.91 -21.33
CA MET A 90 -0.14 3.80 -22.37
C MET A 90 0.26 4.50 -23.66
N LEU A 91 0.87 5.68 -23.57
CA LEU A 91 1.31 6.47 -24.73
C LEU A 91 2.52 5.83 -25.44
N ASP A 92 3.39 5.18 -24.66
CA ASP A 92 4.57 4.47 -25.16
C ASP A 92 4.21 3.15 -25.86
N GLY A 93 2.95 2.68 -25.76
CA GLY A 93 2.45 1.53 -26.51
C GLY A 93 3.06 0.20 -26.09
N VAL A 94 3.39 0.03 -24.80
CA VAL A 94 3.99 -1.22 -24.30
C VAL A 94 2.94 -2.34 -24.25
N ASP A 95 3.10 -3.37 -25.08
CA ASP A 95 2.19 -4.52 -25.21
C ASP A 95 2.28 -5.53 -24.05
N ASP A 96 3.24 -5.37 -23.13
CA ASP A 96 3.45 -6.30 -22.01
C ASP A 96 2.42 -6.16 -20.87
N TYR A 97 1.44 -5.27 -21.02
CA TYR A 97 0.41 -5.02 -20.02
C TYR A 97 -0.98 -5.40 -20.55
N GLU A 98 -1.82 -6.01 -19.71
CA GLU A 98 -3.20 -6.40 -20.03
C GLU A 98 -4.15 -5.18 -20.12
N LEU A 99 -3.81 -4.19 -20.96
CA LEU A 99 -4.59 -2.98 -21.21
C LEU A 99 -5.74 -3.30 -22.17
N ASN A 100 -6.81 -3.88 -21.64
CA ASN A 100 -8.02 -4.21 -22.38
C ASN A 100 -9.13 -3.17 -22.16
N GLU A 101 -10.25 -3.33 -22.89
CA GLU A 101 -11.41 -2.43 -22.79
C GLU A 101 -11.97 -2.35 -21.35
N GLN A 102 -12.06 -3.49 -20.67
CA GLN A 102 -12.55 -3.57 -19.29
C GLN A 102 -11.67 -2.76 -18.32
N TRP A 103 -10.34 -2.88 -18.44
CA TRP A 103 -9.40 -2.08 -17.67
C TRP A 103 -9.63 -0.58 -17.91
N GLY A 104 -9.86 -0.17 -19.16
CA GLY A 104 -10.18 1.22 -19.50
C GLY A 104 -11.44 1.72 -18.80
N VAL A 105 -12.52 0.93 -18.79
CA VAL A 105 -13.77 1.26 -18.08
C VAL A 105 -13.53 1.45 -16.59
N GLU A 106 -12.75 0.56 -15.96
CA GLU A 106 -12.44 0.62 -14.53
C GLU A 106 -11.63 1.86 -14.17
N VAL A 107 -10.63 2.21 -14.98
CA VAL A 107 -9.81 3.42 -14.77
C VAL A 107 -10.66 4.68 -14.88
N TRP A 108 -11.52 4.79 -15.90
CA TRP A 108 -12.42 5.94 -16.03
C TRP A 108 -13.38 6.07 -14.85
N ALA A 109 -13.99 4.96 -14.41
CA ALA A 109 -14.85 4.94 -13.23
C ALA A 109 -14.11 5.37 -11.95
N ALA A 110 -12.86 4.93 -11.77
CA ALA A 110 -12.01 5.34 -10.66
C ALA A 110 -11.67 6.84 -10.71
N LEU A 111 -11.36 7.39 -11.88
CA LEU A 111 -11.11 8.82 -12.07
C LEU A 111 -12.35 9.67 -11.75
N GLU A 112 -13.55 9.24 -12.15
CA GLU A 112 -14.79 9.92 -11.79
C GLU A 112 -15.04 9.92 -10.28
N LYS A 113 -14.81 8.78 -9.62
CA LYS A 113 -14.92 8.66 -8.16
C LYS A 113 -13.93 9.60 -7.47
N MET A 114 -12.68 9.66 -7.94
CA MET A 114 -11.67 10.57 -7.41
C MET A 114 -12.06 12.04 -7.62
N GLN A 115 -12.59 12.39 -8.79
CA GLN A 115 -13.08 13.75 -9.06
C GLN A 115 -14.21 14.15 -8.10
N LYS A 116 -15.17 13.26 -7.85
CA LYS A 116 -16.26 13.49 -6.88
C LYS A 116 -15.71 13.68 -5.46
N ALA A 117 -14.74 12.85 -5.07
CA ALA A 117 -14.10 12.95 -3.76
C ALA A 117 -13.34 14.28 -3.57
N LEU A 118 -12.54 14.69 -4.56
CA LEU A 118 -11.81 15.96 -4.53
C LEU A 118 -12.74 17.16 -4.39
N LYS A 119 -13.83 17.20 -5.18
CA LYS A 119 -14.85 18.25 -5.07
C LYS A 119 -15.48 18.30 -3.68
N ARG A 120 -15.84 17.14 -3.13
CA ARG A 120 -16.43 17.03 -1.78
C ARG A 120 -15.46 17.47 -0.68
N ALA A 121 -14.16 17.26 -0.87
CA ALA A 121 -13.10 17.71 0.03
C ALA A 121 -12.69 19.18 -0.16
N GLY A 122 -13.34 19.92 -1.08
CA GLY A 122 -13.06 21.34 -1.32
C GLY A 122 -11.91 21.62 -2.30
N TYR A 123 -11.28 20.59 -2.85
CA TYR A 123 -10.26 20.74 -3.88
C TYR A 123 -10.92 20.98 -5.24
N THR A 124 -11.06 22.25 -5.63
CA THR A 124 -11.61 22.61 -6.95
C THR A 124 -10.59 22.32 -8.05
N ARG A 125 -11.09 21.89 -9.22
CA ARG A 125 -10.22 21.65 -10.38
C ARG A 125 -9.57 22.97 -10.79
N PRO A 126 -8.22 23.06 -10.85
CA PRO A 126 -7.56 24.23 -11.38
C PRO A 126 -8.09 24.51 -12.79
N LYS A 127 -8.46 25.76 -13.07
CA LYS A 127 -8.77 26.15 -14.45
C LYS A 127 -7.50 25.96 -15.26
N ARG A 128 -7.57 25.21 -16.36
CA ARG A 128 -6.46 25.16 -17.32
C ARG A 128 -6.21 26.60 -17.76
N GLU A 129 -5.05 27.14 -17.44
CA GLU A 129 -4.56 28.32 -18.13
C GLU A 129 -4.46 27.94 -19.60
N ALA A 130 -5.15 28.70 -20.46
CA ALA A 130 -5.04 28.50 -21.89
C ALA A 130 -3.56 28.67 -22.26
N LYS A 131 -2.93 27.63 -22.82
CA LYS A 131 -1.59 27.77 -23.39
C LYS A 131 -1.61 29.01 -24.30
N PRO A 132 -0.68 29.96 -24.17
CA PRO A 132 -0.65 31.11 -25.07
C PRO A 132 -0.60 30.58 -26.50
N LYS A 133 -1.55 31.02 -27.34
CA LYS A 133 -1.56 30.71 -28.76
C LYS A 133 -0.17 31.05 -29.29
N LYS A 134 0.53 30.07 -29.86
CA LYS A 134 1.70 30.35 -30.69
C LYS A 134 1.22 31.30 -31.78
N THR A 135 1.66 32.55 -31.73
CA THR A 135 1.48 33.50 -32.82
C THR A 135 2.28 32.92 -33.98
N GLU A 136 1.58 32.39 -34.99
CA GLU A 136 2.21 31.99 -36.24
C GLU A 136 2.92 33.20 -36.85
N ASP A 137 4.20 33.03 -37.13
CA ASP A 137 5.07 33.99 -37.79
C ASP A 137 4.40 34.52 -39.06
N THR A 138 3.85 35.72 -38.93
CA THR A 138 3.53 36.60 -40.06
C THR A 138 4.84 37.18 -40.56
N GLN A 139 5.72 36.34 -41.11
CA GLN A 139 7.02 36.75 -41.65
C GLN A 139 7.31 36.15 -43.03
N ALA A 140 6.25 35.93 -43.83
CA ALA A 140 6.35 35.50 -45.23
C ALA A 140 5.70 36.48 -46.22
N LYS A 141 5.54 37.78 -45.87
CA LYS A 141 4.85 38.74 -46.77
C LYS A 141 5.52 40.11 -46.93
N LEU A 142 6.82 40.24 -46.62
CA LEU A 142 7.56 41.50 -46.77
C LEU A 142 8.81 41.42 -47.65
N GLU A 143 9.10 40.26 -48.26
CA GLU A 143 10.07 40.18 -49.36
C GLU A 143 9.36 39.84 -50.67
N LEU A 144 8.67 40.83 -51.24
CA LEU A 144 8.26 40.94 -52.66
C LEU A 144 7.35 42.17 -52.81
N CYS A 145 7.94 43.36 -52.62
CA CYS A 145 7.44 44.64 -53.12
C CYS A 145 8.65 45.55 -53.37
#